data_AF-A0A3M2G082-F1
#
_entry.id   AF-A0A3M2G082-F1
#
_cell.length_a   1.000
_cell.length_b   1.000
_cell.length_c   1.000
_cell.angle_alpha   90.00
_cell.angle_beta   90.00
_cell.angle_gamma   90.00
#
_symmetry.space_group_name_H-M   'P 1'
#
loop_
_entity.id
_entity.type
_entity.pdbx_description
1 polymer ?
#
loop_
_entity_poly.entity_id
_entity_poly.type
_entity_poly.pdbx_seq_one_letter_code
_entity_poly.pdbx_strand_id
1 'polypeptide(L)'
;MALNDRYRTQIQMLEDSLQFYDDIDSGVYHRRLRQLGDRINKLEYDLAVSRDGGTTLAVLPADALFEPASARLSDAGRERLATLVDTLTGPLATHRIRVEGHSDNIPIGASLAETYPSNWELSAARAAAVVRYFLEQHDVPTDRFEVVGLGPTRP
;
A
#
# COMPACT_ATOMS: atom_id res chain seq x y z
N MET A 1 0.07 48.22 23.37
CA MET A 1 -0.41 46.83 23.14
C MET A 1 -0.06 46.34 21.74
N ALA A 2 -0.59 46.93 20.67
CA ALA A 2 -0.41 46.45 19.28
C ALA A 2 1.04 46.22 18.78
N LEU A 3 2.02 47.00 19.24
CA LEU A 3 3.43 46.83 18.83
C LEU A 3 4.07 45.56 19.42
N ASN A 4 3.72 45.21 20.66
CA ASN A 4 4.25 44.02 21.33
C ASN A 4 3.65 42.74 20.72
N ASP A 5 2.37 42.79 20.36
CA ASP A 5 1.70 41.70 19.65
C ASP A 5 2.34 41.47 18.26
N ARG A 6 2.66 42.54 17.54
CA ARG A 6 3.39 42.44 16.25
C ARG A 6 4.76 41.78 16.39
N TYR A 7 5.53 42.13 17.42
CA TYR A 7 6.84 41.52 17.65
C TYR A 7 6.72 40.04 18.02
N ARG A 8 5.74 39.66 18.84
CA ARG A 8 5.47 38.24 19.15
C ARG A 8 5.13 37.45 17.89
N THR A 9 4.28 38.00 17.01
CA THR A 9 3.97 37.36 15.73
C THR A 9 5.22 37.21 14.85
N GLN A 10 6.07 38.22 14.79
CA GLN A 10 7.32 38.14 14.00
C GLN A 10 8.28 37.09 14.57
N ILE A 11 8.46 37.03 15.89
CA ILE A 11 9.29 36.02 16.55
C ILE A 11 8.75 34.62 16.25
N GLN A 12 7.43 34.41 16.40
CA GLN A 12 6.82 33.12 16.09
C GLN A 12 7.06 32.71 14.62
N MET A 13 6.88 33.64 13.67
CA MET A 13 7.15 33.36 12.25
C MET A 13 8.62 33.00 11.98
N LEU A 14 9.55 33.64 12.70
CA LEU A 14 10.98 33.35 12.61
C LEU A 14 11.33 31.99 13.22
N GLU A 15 10.75 31.65 14.38
CA GLU A 15 10.90 30.35 15.03
C GLU A 15 10.33 29.23 14.14
N ASP A 16 9.14 29.42 13.57
CA ASP A 16 8.53 28.45 12.65
C ASP A 16 9.39 28.25 11.38
N SER A 17 9.97 29.34 10.87
CA SER A 17 10.87 29.30 9.70
C SER A 17 12.18 28.58 10.03
N LEU A 18 12.80 28.84 11.19
CA LEU A 18 14.00 28.13 11.63
C LEU A 18 13.72 26.64 11.85
N GLN A 19 12.61 26.31 12.51
CA GLN A 19 12.17 24.92 12.68
C GLN A 19 11.96 24.21 11.34
N PHE A 20 11.45 24.92 10.33
CA PHE A 20 11.31 24.37 8.98
C PHE A 20 12.65 24.03 8.33
N TYR A 21 13.67 24.89 8.46
CA TYR A 21 15.02 24.59 7.96
C TYR A 21 15.64 23.39 8.70
N ASP A 22 15.51 23.34 10.02
CA ASP A 22 15.97 22.19 10.81
C ASP A 22 15.26 20.88 10.40
N ASP A 23 13.95 20.95 10.11
CA ASP A 23 13.18 19.81 9.61
C ASP A 23 13.64 19.35 8.21
N ILE A 24 14.11 20.27 7.35
CA ILE A 24 14.71 19.94 6.05
C ILE A 24 16.05 19.21 6.25
N ASP A 25 16.96 19.81 7.01
CA ASP A 25 18.31 19.28 7.20
C ASP A 25 18.29 17.93 7.94
N SER A 26 17.37 17.75 8.88
CA SER A 26 17.15 16.47 9.59
C SER A 26 16.38 15.42 8.77
N GLY A 27 15.91 15.78 7.57
CA GLY A 27 15.10 14.95 6.69
C GLY A 27 13.69 14.64 7.22
N VAL A 28 13.27 15.24 8.32
CA VAL A 28 11.92 15.14 8.88
C VAL A 28 10.88 15.63 7.87
N TYR A 29 11.17 16.75 7.22
CA TYR A 29 10.31 17.34 6.19
C TYR A 29 10.01 16.35 5.06
N HIS A 30 11.06 15.74 4.49
CA HIS A 30 10.90 14.76 3.40
C HIS A 30 10.14 13.49 3.84
N ARG A 31 10.33 13.03 5.09
CA ARG A 31 9.54 11.93 5.63
C ARG A 31 8.06 12.28 5.76
N ARG A 32 7.73 13.47 6.28
CA ARG A 32 6.34 13.94 6.38
C ARG A 32 5.70 14.12 5.00
N LEU A 33 6.43 14.66 4.02
CA LEU A 33 5.94 14.80 2.65
C LEU A 33 5.59 13.44 2.02
N ARG A 34 6.46 12.42 2.17
CA ARG A 34 6.15 11.06 1.70
C ARG A 34 4.91 10.51 2.38
N GLN A 35 4.83 10.59 3.72
CA GLN A 35 3.66 10.12 4.47
C GLN A 35 2.36 10.83 4.03
N LEU A 36 2.42 12.13 3.71
CA LEU A 36 1.26 12.86 3.23
C LEU A 36 0.86 12.40 1.82
N GLY A 37 1.84 12.20 0.92
CA GLY A 37 1.62 11.64 -0.40
C GLY A 37 0.95 10.27 -0.34
N ASP A 38 1.48 9.34 0.46
CA ASP A 38 0.93 7.99 0.63
C ASP A 38 -0.51 8.03 1.13
N ARG A 39 -0.82 8.95 2.07
CA ARG A 39 -2.18 9.14 2.60
C ARG A 39 -3.13 9.69 1.54
N ILE A 40 -2.70 10.64 0.72
CA ILE A 40 -3.50 11.20 -0.36
C ILE A 40 -3.79 10.11 -1.40
N ASN A 41 -2.77 9.39 -1.86
CA ASN A 41 -2.92 8.30 -2.82
C ASN A 41 -3.91 7.24 -2.31
N LYS A 42 -3.82 6.87 -1.02
CA LYS A 42 -4.76 5.94 -0.40
C LYS A 42 -6.19 6.50 -0.41
N LEU A 43 -6.40 7.76 -0.05
CA LEU A 43 -7.74 8.38 -0.05
C LEU A 43 -8.33 8.47 -1.46
N GLU A 44 -7.50 8.80 -2.45
CA GLU A 44 -7.92 8.81 -3.85
C GLU A 44 -8.33 7.40 -4.31
N TYR A 45 -7.56 6.38 -3.94
CA TYR A 45 -7.88 4.98 -4.22
C TYR A 45 -9.18 4.55 -3.54
N ASP A 46 -9.32 4.78 -2.23
CA ASP A 46 -10.53 4.41 -1.46
C ASP A 46 -11.77 5.14 -1.99
N LEU A 47 -11.63 6.40 -2.43
CA LEU A 47 -12.70 7.15 -3.08
C LEU A 47 -13.10 6.53 -4.43
N ALA A 48 -12.12 6.10 -5.24
CA ALA A 48 -12.40 5.42 -6.51
C ALA A 48 -13.12 4.09 -6.27
N VAL A 49 -12.63 3.27 -5.35
CA VAL A 49 -13.26 1.99 -4.97
C VAL A 49 -14.69 2.21 -4.46
N SER A 50 -14.91 3.21 -3.61
CA SER A 50 -16.24 3.53 -3.07
C SER A 50 -17.22 4.00 -4.15
N ARG A 51 -16.76 4.75 -5.16
CA ARG A 51 -17.58 5.17 -6.31
C ARG A 51 -18.07 3.99 -7.14
N ASP A 52 -17.27 2.93 -7.22
CA ASP A 52 -17.61 1.68 -7.90
C ASP A 52 -18.44 0.73 -7.02
N GLY A 53 -18.86 1.17 -5.83
CA GLY A 53 -19.64 0.38 -4.88
C GLY A 53 -18.83 -0.66 -4.10
N GLY A 54 -17.50 -0.61 -4.19
CA GLY A 54 -16.59 -1.48 -3.47
C GLY A 54 -16.16 -0.92 -2.12
N THR A 55 -15.37 -1.72 -1.39
CA THR A 55 -14.70 -1.29 -0.15
C THR A 55 -13.33 -1.95 -0.05
N THR A 56 -12.35 -1.22 0.49
CA THR A 56 -11.01 -1.74 0.74
C THR A 56 -11.00 -2.58 2.02
N LEU A 57 -10.85 -3.89 1.87
CA LEU A 57 -10.75 -4.80 3.03
C LEU A 57 -9.41 -4.65 3.77
N ALA A 58 -8.30 -4.71 3.02
CA ALA A 58 -6.96 -4.66 3.59
C ALA A 58 -5.96 -4.12 2.57
N VAL A 59 -4.98 -3.35 3.06
CA VAL A 59 -3.77 -2.97 2.32
C VAL A 59 -2.60 -3.59 3.06
N LEU A 60 -1.87 -4.46 2.38
CA LEU A 60 -0.86 -5.32 2.97
C LEU A 60 0.50 -5.01 2.33
N PRO A 61 1.51 -4.58 3.11
CA PRO A 61 2.86 -4.39 2.61
C PRO A 61 3.41 -5.69 2.02
N ALA A 62 4.14 -5.58 0.90
CA ALA A 62 4.67 -6.75 0.19
C ALA A 62 5.69 -7.53 1.04
N ASP A 63 6.52 -6.84 1.81
CA ASP A 63 7.50 -7.42 2.75
C ASP A 63 6.84 -8.16 3.93
N ALA A 64 5.60 -7.80 4.27
CA ALA A 64 4.81 -8.52 5.27
C ALA A 64 4.19 -9.82 4.73
N LEU A 65 4.14 -10.01 3.40
CA LEU A 65 3.46 -11.15 2.77
C LEU A 65 4.41 -12.10 2.05
N PHE A 66 5.42 -11.57 1.39
CA PHE A 66 6.26 -12.31 0.47
C PHE A 66 7.70 -12.34 0.95
N GLU A 67 8.38 -13.37 0.50
CA GLU A 67 9.83 -13.45 0.60
C GLU A 67 10.49 -12.32 -0.21
N PRO A 68 11.71 -11.90 0.18
CA PRO A 68 12.42 -10.84 -0.51
C PRO A 68 12.47 -11.09 -2.02
N ALA A 69 12.11 -10.06 -2.78
CA ALA A 69 12.17 -10.08 -4.23
C ALA A 69 11.42 -11.27 -4.88
N SER A 70 10.30 -11.71 -4.29
CA SER A 70 9.54 -12.87 -4.79
C SER A 70 8.03 -12.66 -4.77
N ALA A 71 7.31 -13.57 -5.43
CA ALA A 71 5.87 -13.80 -5.26
C ALA A 71 5.57 -15.02 -4.37
N ARG A 72 6.59 -15.65 -3.77
CA ARG A 72 6.42 -16.72 -2.79
C ARG A 72 5.96 -16.12 -1.46
N LEU A 73 4.79 -16.53 -0.98
CA LEU A 73 4.31 -16.17 0.36
C LEU A 73 5.24 -16.75 1.43
N SER A 74 5.61 -15.93 2.41
CA SER A 74 6.29 -16.37 3.63
C SER A 74 5.29 -17.00 4.60
N ASP A 75 5.78 -17.71 5.62
CA ASP A 75 4.90 -18.30 6.65
C ASP A 75 4.15 -17.22 7.42
N ALA A 76 4.82 -16.14 7.81
CA ALA A 76 4.20 -14.97 8.42
C ALA A 76 3.15 -14.33 7.50
N GLY A 77 3.41 -14.27 6.19
CA GLY A 77 2.45 -13.79 5.19
C GLY A 77 1.19 -14.65 5.13
N ARG A 78 1.35 -15.97 5.17
CA ARG A 78 0.22 -16.91 5.23
C ARG A 78 -0.60 -16.75 6.49
N GLU A 79 0.03 -16.63 7.65
CA GLU A 79 -0.65 -16.36 8.92
C GLU A 79 -1.44 -15.06 8.87
N ARG A 80 -0.86 -14.00 8.28
CA ARG A 80 -1.54 -12.73 8.09
C ARG A 80 -2.76 -12.85 7.19
N LEU A 81 -2.66 -13.57 6.07
CA LEU A 81 -3.79 -13.80 5.16
C LEU A 81 -4.87 -14.67 5.81
N ALA A 82 -4.50 -15.62 6.66
CA ALA A 82 -5.46 -16.44 7.40
C ALA A 82 -6.43 -15.60 8.25
N THR A 83 -5.98 -14.47 8.79
CA THR A 83 -6.83 -13.56 9.57
C THR A 83 -8.00 -12.95 8.79
N LEU A 84 -7.93 -12.96 7.45
CA LEU A 84 -8.98 -12.42 6.58
C LEU A 84 -10.06 -13.46 6.25
N VAL A 85 -9.79 -14.75 6.48
CA VAL A 85 -10.64 -15.86 6.03
C VAL A 85 -12.06 -15.74 6.60
N ASP A 86 -12.19 -15.57 7.92
CA ASP A 86 -13.50 -15.44 8.58
C ASP A 86 -14.32 -14.27 8.03
N THR A 87 -13.65 -13.20 7.61
CA THR A 87 -14.34 -12.06 6.99
C THR A 87 -14.81 -12.41 5.57
N LEU A 88 -13.99 -13.11 4.79
CA LEU A 88 -14.27 -13.49 3.40
C LEU A 88 -15.32 -14.61 3.28
N THR A 89 -15.43 -15.48 4.28
CA THR A 89 -16.38 -16.61 4.33
C THR A 89 -17.64 -16.28 5.14
N GLY A 90 -17.62 -15.24 5.97
CA GLY A 90 -18.76 -14.76 6.74
C GLY A 90 -19.35 -13.46 6.18
N PRO A 91 -19.07 -12.28 6.79
CA PRO A 91 -19.67 -11.00 6.41
C PRO A 91 -19.59 -10.66 4.92
N LEU A 92 -18.52 -11.08 4.24
CA LEU A 92 -18.30 -10.79 2.82
C LEU A 92 -18.54 -11.99 1.91
N ALA A 93 -19.18 -13.08 2.36
CA ALA A 93 -19.32 -14.34 1.62
C ALA A 93 -19.88 -14.22 0.19
N THR A 94 -20.67 -13.19 -0.11
CA THR A 94 -21.28 -12.96 -1.42
C THR A 94 -20.56 -11.91 -2.27
N HIS A 95 -19.52 -11.27 -1.73
CA HIS A 95 -18.80 -10.21 -2.42
C HIS A 95 -17.80 -10.78 -3.43
N ARG A 96 -17.64 -10.09 -4.57
CA ARG A 96 -16.47 -10.26 -5.43
C ARG A 96 -15.23 -9.73 -4.72
N ILE A 97 -14.12 -10.43 -4.87
CA ILE A 97 -12.85 -10.15 -4.22
C ILE A 97 -11.84 -9.83 -5.33
N ARG A 98 -11.43 -8.57 -5.39
CA ARG A 98 -10.37 -8.13 -6.29
C ARG A 98 -9.07 -8.00 -5.53
N VAL A 99 -8.06 -8.77 -5.92
CA VAL A 99 -6.72 -8.72 -5.34
C VAL A 99 -5.82 -7.95 -6.30
N GLU A 100 -5.34 -6.80 -5.84
CA GLU A 100 -4.47 -5.92 -6.60
C GLU A 100 -3.02 -6.03 -6.12
N GLY A 101 -2.11 -6.29 -7.06
CA GLY A 101 -0.68 -6.28 -6.83
C GLY A 101 -0.08 -4.95 -7.27
N HIS A 102 0.74 -4.35 -6.41
CA HIS A 102 1.45 -3.11 -6.67
C HIS A 102 2.95 -3.34 -6.51
N SER A 103 3.75 -2.49 -7.18
CA SER A 103 5.19 -2.43 -7.01
C SER A 103 5.63 -0.98 -6.86
N ASP A 104 6.87 -0.78 -6.39
CA ASP A 104 7.52 0.51 -6.56
C ASP A 104 7.89 0.76 -8.03
N ASN A 105 8.45 1.94 -8.30
CA ASN A 105 8.93 2.34 -9.62
C ASN A 105 10.41 1.99 -9.85
N ILE A 106 11.02 1.19 -8.98
CA ILE A 106 12.40 0.77 -9.12
C ILE A 106 12.43 -0.40 -10.13
N PRO A 107 13.25 -0.33 -11.19
CA PRO A 107 13.33 -1.42 -12.15
C PRO A 107 13.71 -2.75 -11.50
N ILE A 108 13.12 -3.84 -12.00
CA ILE A 108 13.47 -5.20 -11.58
C ILE A 108 14.96 -5.44 -11.83
N GLY A 109 15.67 -5.93 -10.80
CA GLY A 109 17.09 -6.28 -10.92
C GLY A 109 17.34 -7.47 -11.84
N ALA A 110 18.54 -7.57 -12.42
CA ALA A 110 18.87 -8.55 -13.46
C ALA A 110 18.56 -10.01 -13.08
N SER A 111 18.84 -10.41 -11.83
CA SER A 111 18.55 -11.76 -11.35
C SER A 111 17.05 -12.07 -11.24
N LEU A 112 16.24 -11.06 -10.96
CA LEU A 112 14.80 -11.21 -10.83
C LEU A 112 14.09 -11.09 -12.19
N ALA A 113 14.69 -10.38 -13.14
CA ALA A 113 14.16 -10.16 -14.49
C ALA A 113 14.00 -11.46 -15.28
N GLU A 114 14.79 -12.50 -14.97
CA GLU A 114 14.65 -13.84 -15.56
C GLU A 114 13.30 -14.49 -15.21
N THR A 115 12.72 -14.16 -14.05
CA THR A 115 11.44 -14.70 -13.58
C THR A 115 10.29 -13.70 -13.79
N TYR A 116 10.54 -12.42 -13.53
CA TYR A 116 9.56 -11.35 -13.68
C TYR A 116 10.16 -10.26 -14.57
N PRO A 117 9.91 -10.28 -15.89
CA PRO A 117 10.50 -9.34 -16.84
C PRO A 117 10.31 -7.86 -16.50
N SER A 118 9.23 -7.53 -15.80
CA SER A 118 8.99 -6.19 -15.25
C SER A 118 8.20 -6.21 -13.94
N ASN A 119 8.04 -5.03 -13.38
CA ASN A 119 7.21 -4.77 -12.22
C ASN A 119 5.73 -5.17 -12.43
N TRP A 120 5.26 -5.16 -13.68
CA TRP A 120 3.92 -5.63 -14.01
C TRP A 120 3.77 -7.13 -13.73
N GLU A 121 4.70 -7.96 -14.22
CA GLU A 121 4.66 -9.41 -14.01
C GLU A 121 4.84 -9.78 -12.53
N LEU A 122 5.76 -9.10 -11.82
CA LEU A 122 5.93 -9.34 -10.38
C LEU A 122 4.65 -9.00 -9.60
N SER A 123 4.04 -7.86 -9.90
CA SER A 123 2.82 -7.42 -9.21
C SER A 123 1.65 -8.38 -9.46
N ALA A 124 1.43 -8.79 -10.71
CA ALA A 124 0.40 -9.75 -11.08
C ALA A 124 0.65 -11.13 -10.43
N ALA A 125 1.91 -11.60 -10.41
CA ALA A 125 2.28 -12.87 -9.79
C ALA A 125 2.02 -12.87 -8.28
N ARG A 126 2.30 -11.75 -7.59
CA ARG A 126 2.00 -11.58 -6.16
C ARG A 126 0.50 -11.64 -5.88
N ALA A 127 -0.30 -10.91 -6.65
CA ALA A 127 -1.75 -10.96 -6.52
C ALA A 127 -2.30 -12.37 -6.77
N ALA A 128 -1.80 -13.07 -7.81
CA ALA A 128 -2.16 -14.44 -8.10
C ALA A 128 -1.80 -15.41 -6.95
N ALA A 129 -0.63 -15.23 -6.32
CA ALA A 129 -0.20 -16.05 -5.20
C ALA A 129 -1.12 -15.92 -3.97
N VAL A 130 -1.62 -14.70 -3.69
CA VAL A 130 -2.60 -14.45 -2.63
C VAL A 130 -3.94 -15.12 -2.94
N VAL A 131 -4.45 -14.98 -4.17
CA VAL A 131 -5.68 -15.67 -4.57
C VAL A 131 -5.51 -17.18 -4.43
N ARG A 132 -4.43 -17.75 -4.98
CA ARG A 132 -4.13 -19.18 -4.89
C ARG A 132 -4.11 -19.68 -3.43
N TYR A 133 -3.57 -18.89 -2.50
CA TYR A 133 -3.61 -19.22 -1.08
C TYR A 133 -5.05 -19.39 -0.55
N PHE A 134 -5.96 -18.48 -0.87
CA PHE A 134 -7.36 -18.58 -0.43
C PHE A 134 -8.12 -19.73 -1.09
N LEU A 135 -7.83 -20.01 -2.37
CA LEU A 135 -8.46 -21.10 -3.10
C LEU A 135 -8.04 -22.49 -2.58
N GLU A 136 -6.75 -22.67 -2.30
CA GLU A 136 -6.19 -23.97 -1.92
C GLU A 136 -6.38 -24.31 -0.44
N GLN A 137 -6.47 -23.29 0.44
CA GLN A 137 -6.37 -23.51 1.88
C GLN A 137 -7.67 -23.26 2.65
N HIS A 138 -8.63 -22.53 2.06
CA HIS A 138 -9.76 -21.95 2.83
C HIS A 138 -11.13 -22.07 2.16
N ASP A 139 -11.26 -22.91 1.12
CA ASP A 139 -12.51 -23.18 0.38
C ASP A 139 -13.28 -21.92 -0.07
N VAL A 140 -12.56 -20.81 -0.31
CA VAL A 140 -13.20 -19.59 -0.83
C VAL A 140 -13.54 -19.81 -2.31
N PRO A 141 -14.80 -19.63 -2.74
CA PRO A 141 -15.21 -19.94 -4.11
C PRO A 141 -14.37 -19.22 -5.17
N THR A 142 -13.94 -19.97 -6.19
CA THR A 142 -13.03 -19.52 -7.26
C THR A 142 -13.61 -18.42 -8.13
N ASP A 143 -14.92 -18.44 -8.34
CA ASP A 143 -15.68 -17.51 -9.18
C ASP A 143 -15.79 -16.09 -8.58
N ARG A 144 -15.36 -15.92 -7.32
CA ARG A 144 -15.37 -14.64 -6.62
C ARG A 144 -14.11 -13.81 -6.85
N PHE A 145 -13.02 -14.40 -7.33
CA PHE A 145 -11.72 -13.72 -7.37
C PHE A 145 -11.39 -13.07 -8.71
N GLU A 146 -10.85 -11.86 -8.64
CA GLU A 146 -10.17 -11.16 -9.72
C GLU A 146 -8.72 -10.89 -9.32
N VAL A 147 -7.78 -11.14 -10.23
CA VAL A 147 -6.35 -10.85 -10.05
C VAL A 147 -5.98 -9.68 -10.95
N VAL A 148 -5.41 -8.62 -10.38
CA VAL A 148 -4.97 -7.44 -11.14
C VAL A 148 -3.54 -7.09 -10.76
N GLY A 149 -2.66 -7.00 -11.76
CA GLY A 149 -1.32 -6.43 -11.60
C GLY A 149 -1.30 -4.98 -12.05
N LEU A 150 -0.99 -4.05 -11.15
CA LEU A 150 -0.94 -2.61 -11.43
C LEU A 150 0.49 -2.07 -11.58
N GLY A 151 1.49 -2.92 -11.32
CA GLY A 151 2.91 -2.56 -11.39
C GLY A 151 3.19 -1.25 -10.65
N PRO A 152 3.94 -0.31 -11.25
CA PRO A 152 4.34 0.94 -10.60
C PRO A 152 3.31 2.07 -10.75
N THR A 153 2.16 1.84 -11.39
CA THR A 153 1.27 2.94 -11.83
C THR A 153 0.40 3.52 -10.73
N ARG A 154 0.26 2.80 -9.62
CA ARG A 154 -0.45 3.22 -8.42
C ARG A 154 0.34 2.78 -7.18
N PRO A 155 1.52 3.37 -6.93
CA PRO A 155 2.38 2.96 -5.82
C PRO A 155 1.78 3.35 -4.46
#